data_AF-A0A523UBN2-F1
#
_entry.id   AF-A0A523UBN2-F1
#
_cell.length_a   1.000
_cell.length_b   1.000
_cell.length_c   1.000
_cell.angle_alpha   90.00
_cell.angle_beta   90.00
_cell.angle_gamma   90.00
#
_symmetry.space_group_name_H-M   'P 1'
#
loop_
_entity.id
_entity.type
_entity.pdbx_description
1 polymer ?
#
loop_
_entity_poly.entity_id
_entity_poly.type
_entity_poly.pdbx_seq_one_letter_code
_entity_poly.pdbx_strand_id
1 'polypeptide(L)' 'MQKLILFEPDKCTGCRRCVLACSLAKEGVFNSEKARIGVISIWEVGIHVPMFCQQCTKPLCA' A
#
# COMPACT_ATOMS: atom_id res chain seq x y z
N MET A 1 18.58 13.43 0.53
CA MET A 1 17.54 13.42 1.58
C MET A 1 16.73 12.14 1.45
N GLN A 2 16.69 11.31 2.50
CA GLN A 2 15.77 10.16 2.54
C GLN A 2 14.38 10.66 2.89
N LYS A 3 13.36 10.18 2.17
CA LYS A 3 11.95 10.43 2.47
C LYS A 3 11.40 9.18 3.16
N LEU A 4 10.63 9.37 4.23
CA LEU A 4 10.06 8.28 5.01
C LEU A 4 8.53 8.37 5.00
N ILE A 5 7.86 7.22 4.94
CA ILE A 5 6.39 7.12 5.04
C ILE A 5 6.07 6.63 6.44
N LEU A 6 5.39 7.48 7.22
CA LEU A 6 4.83 7.14 8.54
C LEU A 6 3.36 6.77 8.37
N PHE A 7 2.90 5.74 9.07
CA PHE A 7 1.49 5.38 9.10
C PHE A 7 1.08 4.93 10.51
N GLU A 8 -0.18 5.16 10.85
CA GLU A 8 -0.81 4.79 12.11
C GLU A 8 -1.81 3.65 11.83
N PRO A 9 -1.47 2.38 12.16
CA PRO A 9 -2.30 1.22 11.82
C PRO A 9 -3.72 1.31 12.41
N ASP A 10 -3.85 1.88 13.60
CA ASP A 10 -5.10 2.11 14.34
C ASP A 10 -6.08 3.04 13.63
N LYS A 11 -5.58 3.91 12.73
CA LYS A 11 -6.41 4.82 11.93
C LYS A 11 -6.81 4.23 10.57
N CYS A 12 -6.26 3.08 10.20
CA CYS A 12 -6.57 2.47 8.91
C CYS A 12 -7.91 1.74 8.96
N THR A 13 -8.86 2.15 8.10
CA THR A 13 -10.19 1.53 8.00
C THR A 13 -10.27 0.41 6.96
N GLY A 14 -9.15 0.08 6.30
CA GLY A 14 -9.15 -0.94 5.25
C GLY A 14 -9.80 -0.52 3.93
N CYS A 15 -10.11 0.77 3.71
CA CYS A 15 -10.85 1.24 2.53
C CYS A 15 -10.14 1.10 1.17
N ARG A 16 -8.84 0.77 1.14
CA ARG A 16 -8.02 0.54 -0.07
C ARG A 16 -7.95 1.70 -1.08
N ARG A 17 -8.39 2.91 -0.73
CA ARG A 17 -8.28 4.09 -1.61
C ARG A 17 -6.83 4.42 -1.98
N CYS A 18 -5.89 4.24 -1.06
CA CYS A 18 -4.46 4.42 -1.31
C CYS A 18 -3.92 3.44 -2.36
N VAL A 19 -4.43 2.21 -2.38
CA VAL A 19 -4.08 1.17 -3.37
C VAL A 19 -4.53 1.59 -4.76
N LEU A 20 -5.80 1.99 -4.90
CA LEU A 20 -6.35 2.46 -6.16
C LEU A 20 -5.68 3.75 -6.65
N ALA A 21 -5.42 4.70 -5.76
CA ALA A 21 -4.70 5.92 -6.10
C ALA A 21 -3.28 5.61 -6.62
N CYS A 22 -2.60 4.62 -6.05
CA CYS A 22 -1.27 4.22 -6.48
C CYS A 22 -1.30 3.59 -7.88
N SER A 23 -2.18 2.62 -8.14
CA SER A 23 -2.27 2.00 -9.46
C SER A 23 -2.73 2.97 -10.54
N LEU A 24 -3.65 3.88 -10.22
CA LEU A 24 -4.01 4.96 -11.14
C LEU A 24 -2.80 5.85 -11.46
N ALA A 25 -2.06 6.29 -10.44
CA ALA A 25 -0.93 7.19 -10.61
C ALA A 25 0.29 6.56 -11.29
N LYS A 26 0.45 5.23 -11.19
CA LYS A 26 1.62 4.51 -11.73
C LYS A 26 1.35 3.77 -13.03
N GLU A 27 0.14 3.28 -13.21
CA GLU A 27 -0.21 2.37 -14.31
C GLU A 27 -1.41 2.87 -15.12
N GLY A 28 -2.05 3.98 -14.72
CA GLY A 28 -3.21 4.56 -15.40
C GLY A 28 -4.49 3.74 -15.29
N VAL A 29 -4.54 2.73 -14.40
CA VAL A 29 -5.67 1.81 -14.26
C VAL A 29 -6.12 1.66 -12.81
N PHE A 30 -7.41 1.42 -12.60
CA PHE A 30 -7.97 1.05 -11.30
C PHE A 30 -7.84 -0.46 -11.07
N ASN A 31 -6.61 -0.94 -10.90
CA ASN A 31 -6.33 -2.34 -10.57
C ASN A 31 -5.43 -2.41 -9.33
N SER A 32 -5.93 -3.01 -8.25
CA SER A 32 -5.18 -3.14 -6.99
C SER A 32 -3.94 -4.04 -7.10
N GLU A 33 -3.94 -5.02 -7.99
CA GLU A 33 -2.80 -5.93 -8.16
C GLU A 33 -1.60 -5.24 -8.79
N LYS A 34 -1.83 -4.13 -9.51
CA LYS A 34 -0.75 -3.32 -10.09
C LYS A 34 -0.29 -2.17 -9.18
N ALA A 35 -0.85 -2.05 -7.98
CA ALA A 35 -0.42 -1.04 -7.02
C ALA A 35 0.88 -1.44 -6.33
N ARG A 36 1.69 -0.44 -5.96
CA ARG A 36 2.94 -0.64 -5.17
C ARG A 36 2.68 -0.52 -3.67
N ILE A 37 1.41 -0.60 -3.27
CA ILE A 37 0.92 -0.60 -1.90
C ILE A 37 -0.23 -1.58 -1.80
N GLY A 38 -0.24 -2.40 -0.75
CA GLY A 38 -1.34 -3.29 -0.39
C GLY A 38 -1.90 -2.94 0.99
N VAL A 39 -3.04 -3.54 1.35
CA VAL A 39 -3.58 -3.50 2.71
C VAL A 39 -3.81 -4.93 3.17
N ILE A 40 -3.08 -5.32 4.20
CA ILE A 40 -3.29 -6.59 4.90
C ILE A 40 -4.40 -6.36 5.91
N SER A 41 -5.45 -7.17 5.84
CA SER A 41 -6.59 -7.11 6.75
C SER A 41 -6.66 -8.38 7.58
N ILE A 42 -6.66 -8.24 8.89
CA ILE A 42 -6.96 -9.31 9.84
C ILE A 42 -8.36 -9.01 10.39
N TRP A 43 -9.36 -9.54 9.69
CA TRP A 43 -10.76 -9.16 9.89
C TRP A 43 -11.30 -9.57 11.26
N GLU A 44 -10.79 -10.67 11.80
CA GLU A 44 -11.15 -11.25 13.10
C GLU A 44 -10.89 -10.27 14.26
N VAL A 45 -9.90 -9.39 14.10
CA VAL A 45 -9.50 -8.40 15.11
C VAL A 45 -9.65 -6.96 14.62
N GLY A 46 -10.22 -6.76 13.42
CA GLY A 46 -10.46 -5.43 12.84
C GLY A 46 -9.19 -4.63 12.53
N ILE A 47 -8.05 -5.30 12.31
CA ILE A 47 -6.76 -4.64 12.06
C ILE A 47 -6.51 -4.54 10.56
N HIS A 48 -6.15 -3.34 10.10
CA HIS A 48 -5.76 -3.08 8.72
C HIS A 48 -4.38 -2.42 8.67
N VAL A 49 -3.43 -3.08 8.01
CA VAL A 49 -2.04 -2.60 7.93
C VAL A 49 -1.71 -2.32 6.45
N PRO A 50 -1.50 -1.05 6.08
CA PRO A 50 -0.98 -0.73 4.75
C PRO A 50 0.48 -1.16 4.64
N MET A 51 0.80 -1.89 3.59
CA MET A 51 2.16 -2.32 3.26
C MET A 51 2.61 -1.69 1.95
N PHE A 52 3.70 -0.93 2.02
CA PHE A 52 4.24 -0.15 0.91
C PHE A 52 5.46 -0.83 0.29
N CYS A 53 5.68 -0.59 -1.00
CA CYS A 53 6.96 -0.84 -1.65
C CYS A 53 8.07 -0.05 -0.93
N GLN A 54 9.11 -0.76 -0.48
CA GLN A 54 10.25 -0.18 0.24
C GLN A 54 11.23 0.56 -0.68
N GLN A 55 10.96 0.60 -2.00
CA GLN A 55 11.83 1.20 -3.01
C GLN A 55 13.26 0.65 -2.93
N CYS A 56 13.37 -0.67 -2.82
CA CYS A 56 14.64 -1.38 -2.73
C CYS A 56 15.56 -1.01 -3.90
N THR A 57 16.83 -0.74 -3.62
CA THR A 57 17.85 -0.44 -4.66
C THR A 57 18.01 -1.58 -5.66
N LYS A 58 17.83 -2.82 -5.21
CA LYS A 58 17.86 -4.04 -6.04
C LYS A 58 16.63 -4.91 -5.72
N PRO A 59 15.50 -4.73 -6.43
CA PRO A 59 14.28 -5.48 -6.17
C PRO A 59 14.38 -6.93 -6.70
N LEU A 60 13.77 -7.88 -5.97
CA LEU A 60 13.58 -9.28 -6.42
C LEU A 60 12.24 -9.49 -7.13
N CYS A 61 11.28 -8.61 -6.89
CA CYS A 61 9.88 -8.71 -7.32
C CYS A 61 9.57 -7.93 -8.61
N ALA A 62 10.58 -7.56 -9.40
CA ALA A 62 10.43 -6.71 -10.58
C ALA A 62 9.88 -7.48 -11.79
#